data_AF-A0A0G0CND0-F1
#
_entry.id   AF-A0A0G0CND0-F1
#
_cell.length_a   1.000
_cell.length_b   1.000
_cell.length_c   1.000
_cell.angle_alpha   90.00
_cell.angle_beta   90.00
_cell.angle_gamma   90.00
#
_symmetry.space_group_name_H-M   'P 1'
#
loop_
_entity.id
_entity.type
_entity.pdbx_description
1 polymer ?
#
loop_
_entity_poly.entity_id
_entity_poly.type
_entity_poly.pdbx_seq_one_letter_code
_entity_poly.pdbx_strand_id
1 'polypeptide(L)'
;MRMWGVNPELLCNKHLLGEHVEMHMFAGTIAKNISIQGYLDNKLVNPIEINDRHDLLVIEMQKRGMNHQSPLQKIDINIIGEIDVQKNINELSKRCKICQGRMNENLFGG
;
A
#
# COMPACT_ATOMS: atom_id res chain seq x y z
N MET A 1 0.49 8.97 -4.82
CA MET A 1 1.26 8.04 -3.97
C MET A 1 0.58 7.96 -2.62
N ARG A 2 0.21 6.75 -2.18
CA ARG A 2 -0.16 6.47 -0.80
C ARG A 2 0.15 5.01 -0.44
N MET A 3 0.17 4.76 0.85
CA MET A 3 0.10 3.45 1.47
C MET A 3 -1.29 3.32 2.08
N TRP A 4 -2.05 2.29 1.67
CA TRP A 4 -3.36 2.01 2.25
C TRP A 4 -3.22 1.36 3.63
N GLY A 5 -2.19 0.52 3.83
CA GLY A 5 -2.03 -0.25 5.07
C GLY A 5 -3.14 -1.28 5.33
N VAL A 6 -4.09 -1.41 4.41
CA VAL A 6 -5.16 -2.41 4.45
C VAL A 6 -4.57 -3.78 4.15
N ASN A 7 -5.09 -4.85 4.76
CA ASN A 7 -4.71 -6.22 4.39
C ASN A 7 -4.81 -6.39 2.85
N PRO A 8 -3.72 -6.77 2.14
CA PRO A 8 -3.71 -6.91 0.68
C PRO A 8 -4.83 -7.80 0.11
N GLU A 9 -5.26 -8.83 0.84
CA GLU A 9 -6.34 -9.75 0.45
C GLU A 9 -7.67 -9.00 0.22
N LEU A 10 -7.88 -7.91 0.95
CA LEU A 10 -9.07 -7.07 0.86
C LEU A 10 -9.03 -6.05 -0.28
N LEU A 11 -7.85 -5.81 -0.87
CA LEU A 11 -7.71 -4.90 -2.00
C LEU A 11 -8.16 -5.58 -3.28
N CYS A 12 -8.97 -4.93 -4.12
CA CYS A 12 -9.19 -5.41 -5.49
C CYS A 12 -7.90 -5.31 -6.31
N ASN A 13 -7.80 -6.02 -7.44
CA ASN A 13 -6.56 -6.09 -8.24
C ASN A 13 -6.04 -4.70 -8.64
N LYS A 14 -6.93 -3.75 -8.93
CA LYS A 14 -6.56 -2.38 -9.28
C LYS A 14 -5.90 -1.65 -8.11
N HIS A 15 -6.43 -1.76 -6.90
CA HIS A 15 -5.88 -1.07 -5.73
C HIS A 15 -4.63 -1.79 -5.19
N LEU A 16 -4.58 -3.11 -5.30
CA LEU A 16 -3.38 -3.89 -4.99
C LEU A 16 -2.21 -3.47 -5.88
N LEU A 17 -2.41 -3.47 -7.21
CA LEU A 17 -1.41 -3.03 -8.17
C LEU A 17 -1.07 -1.54 -8.02
N GLY A 18 -2.08 -0.70 -7.78
CA GLY A 18 -1.88 0.73 -7.60
C GLY A 18 -0.96 1.04 -6.42
N GLU A 19 -1.20 0.41 -5.26
CA GLU A 19 -0.34 0.60 -4.09
C GLU A 19 1.06 0.02 -4.33
N HIS A 20 1.17 -1.15 -4.99
CA HIS A 20 2.45 -1.76 -5.35
C HIS A 20 3.32 -0.79 -6.17
N VAL A 21 2.74 -0.14 -7.19
CA VAL A 21 3.43 0.87 -8.00
C VAL A 21 3.82 2.08 -7.15
N GLU A 22 2.94 2.53 -6.26
CA GLU A 22 3.24 3.68 -5.39
C GLU A 22 4.36 3.40 -4.38
N MET A 23 4.58 2.14 -3.97
CA MET A 23 5.76 1.78 -3.16
C MET A 23 7.06 1.98 -3.94
N HIS A 24 7.10 1.60 -5.23
CA HIS A 24 8.24 1.91 -6.11
C HIS A 24 8.44 3.42 -6.26
N MET A 25 7.35 4.17 -6.42
CA MET A 25 7.45 5.62 -6.56
C MET A 25 8.02 6.26 -5.29
N PHE A 26 7.51 5.90 -4.10
CA PHE A 26 8.07 6.41 -2.84
C PHE A 26 9.55 6.05 -2.69
N ALA A 27 9.91 4.79 -2.97
CA ALA A 27 11.30 4.37 -2.86
C ALA A 27 12.23 5.18 -3.78
N GLY A 28 11.81 5.38 -5.03
CA GLY A 28 12.55 6.21 -5.99
C GLY A 28 12.61 7.69 -5.61
N THR A 29 11.54 8.26 -5.03
CA THR A 29 11.51 9.64 -4.53
C THR A 29 12.48 9.82 -3.36
N ILE A 30 12.47 8.90 -2.40
CA ILE A 30 13.37 8.92 -1.23
C ILE A 30 14.83 8.76 -1.68
N ALA A 31 15.11 7.80 -2.57
CA ALA A 31 16.46 7.58 -3.12
C ALA A 31 17.04 8.82 -3.82
N LYS A 32 16.18 9.68 -4.37
CA LYS A 32 16.57 10.95 -5.02
C LYS A 32 16.64 12.13 -4.05
N ASN A 33 16.48 11.92 -2.75
CA ASN A 33 16.40 12.97 -1.72
C ASN A 33 15.32 14.02 -2.02
N ILE A 34 14.23 13.62 -2.68
CA ILE A 34 13.10 14.51 -2.94
C ILE A 34 12.17 14.48 -1.72
N SER A 35 11.79 15.66 -1.23
CA SER A 35 10.93 15.76 -0.04
C SER A 35 9.59 15.06 -0.24
N ILE A 36 9.21 14.28 0.78
CA ILE A 36 7.91 13.62 0.90
C ILE A 36 7.07 14.22 2.04
N GLN A 37 7.45 15.40 2.57
CA GLN A 37 6.83 15.98 3.77
C GLN A 37 5.31 16.08 3.67
N GLY A 38 4.78 16.52 2.52
CA GLY A 38 3.33 16.60 2.31
C GLY A 38 2.62 15.25 2.41
N TYR A 39 3.27 14.13 2.10
CA TYR A 39 2.70 12.80 2.30
C TYR A 39 2.73 12.37 3.77
N LEU A 40 3.77 12.75 4.51
CA LEU A 40 3.88 12.51 5.95
C LEU A 40 2.80 13.31 6.71
N ASP A 41 2.67 14.60 6.42
CA ASP A 41 1.70 15.50 7.07
C ASP A 41 0.25 15.02 6.89
N ASN A 42 -0.03 14.41 5.73
CA ASN A 42 -1.35 13.87 5.41
C ASN A 42 -1.54 12.40 5.81
N LYS A 43 -0.58 11.81 6.53
CA LYS A 43 -0.57 10.40 6.97
C LYS A 43 -0.80 9.41 5.81
N LEU A 44 -0.18 9.69 4.67
CA LEU A 44 -0.33 8.91 3.44
C LEU A 44 0.75 7.83 3.28
N VAL A 45 1.82 7.86 4.08
CA VAL A 45 2.91 6.89 3.97
C VAL A 45 3.62 6.76 5.31
N ASN A 46 4.01 5.53 5.65
CA ASN A 46 5.00 5.26 6.67
C ASN A 46 6.27 4.74 5.96
N PRO A 47 7.31 5.57 5.78
CA PRO A 47 8.42 5.20 4.92
C PRO A 47 9.17 3.94 5.38
N ILE A 48 9.37 3.76 6.69
CA ILE A 48 10.05 2.57 7.22
C ILE A 48 9.37 1.25 6.84
N GLU A 49 8.06 1.28 6.55
CA GLU A 49 7.27 0.10 6.16
C GLU A 49 7.24 -0.13 4.65
N ILE A 50 7.85 0.72 3.81
CA ILE A 50 7.73 0.61 2.34
C ILE A 50 8.21 -0.75 1.82
N ASN A 51 9.35 -1.26 2.31
CA ASN A 51 9.90 -2.54 1.87
C ASN A 51 8.95 -3.69 2.25
N ASP A 52 8.60 -3.79 3.53
CA ASP A 52 7.73 -4.84 4.04
C ASP A 52 6.33 -4.78 3.39
N ARG A 53 5.81 -3.56 3.18
CA ARG A 53 4.53 -3.35 2.52
C ARG A 53 4.57 -3.80 1.07
N HIS A 54 5.63 -3.48 0.33
CA HIS A 54 5.82 -3.98 -1.03
C HIS A 54 5.77 -5.52 -1.06
N ASP A 55 6.48 -6.18 -0.15
CA ASP A 55 6.55 -7.65 -0.13
C ASP A 55 5.19 -8.29 0.20
N LEU A 56 4.43 -7.72 1.12
CA LEU A 56 3.05 -8.14 1.39
C LEU A 56 2.13 -7.99 0.17
N LEU A 57 2.28 -6.91 -0.60
CA LEU A 57 1.52 -6.70 -1.84
C LEU A 57 1.93 -7.73 -2.90
N VAL A 58 3.23 -8.02 -3.05
CA VAL A 58 3.75 -9.03 -4.00
C VAL A 58 3.24 -10.42 -3.67
N ILE A 59 3.25 -10.82 -2.40
CA ILE A 59 2.71 -12.12 -1.95
C ILE A 59 1.26 -12.27 -2.43
N GLU A 60 0.44 -11.24 -2.23
CA GLU A 60 -0.95 -11.27 -2.66
C GLU A 60 -1.12 -11.21 -4.18
N MET A 61 -0.28 -10.45 -4.88
CA MET A 61 -0.26 -10.43 -6.36
C MET A 61 0.06 -11.82 -6.91
N GLN A 62 1.05 -12.50 -6.35
CA GLN A 62 1.46 -13.86 -6.74
C GLN A 62 0.35 -14.87 -6.45
N LYS A 63 -0.29 -14.80 -5.27
CA LYS A 63 -1.47 -15.64 -4.94
C LYS A 63 -2.59 -15.52 -5.99
N ARG A 64 -2.75 -14.35 -6.61
CA ARG A 64 -3.74 -14.08 -7.66
C ARG A 64 -3.27 -14.43 -9.08
N GLY A 65 -2.08 -15.00 -9.23
CA GLY A 65 -1.49 -15.30 -10.54
C GLY A 65 -1.04 -14.07 -11.32
N MET A 66 -0.82 -12.93 -10.65
CA MET A 66 -0.27 -11.74 -11.29
C MET A 66 1.25 -11.88 -11.43
N ASN A 67 1.78 -11.58 -12.61
CA ASN A 67 3.21 -11.66 -12.88
C ASN A 67 3.93 -10.42 -12.31
N HIS A 68 4.71 -10.59 -11.24
CA HIS A 68 5.58 -9.55 -10.68
C HIS A 68 7.03 -9.79 -11.13
N GLN A 69 7.64 -8.77 -11.75
CA GLN A 69 8.99 -8.84 -12.31
C GLN A 69 9.84 -7.61 -11.95
N SER A 70 9.38 -6.81 -10.99
CA SER A 70 10.01 -5.55 -10.59
C SER A 70 10.33 -5.58 -9.09
N PRO A 71 11.46 -6.17 -8.66
CA PRO A 71 11.85 -6.11 -7.26
C PRO A 71 12.03 -4.64 -6.83
N LEU A 72 11.70 -4.35 -5.57
CA LEU A 72 11.88 -3.01 -5.03
C LEU A 72 13.36 -2.69 -4.87
N GLN A 73 13.76 -1.47 -5.22
CA GLN A 73 15.11 -0.99 -4.94
C GLN A 73 15.30 -0.90 -3.41
N LYS A 74 16.33 -1.56 -2.88
CA LYS A 74 16.70 -1.40 -1.48
C LYS A 74 17.13 0.04 -1.23
N ILE A 75 16.46 0.69 -0.29
CA ILE A 75 16.77 2.03 0.18
C ILE A 75 16.91 2.01 1.70
N ASP A 76 17.86 2.79 2.21
CA ASP A 76 18.02 2.99 3.65
C ASP A 76 17.00 4.06 4.09
N ILE A 77 15.98 3.63 4.84
CA ILE A 77 14.86 4.48 5.23
C ILE A 77 14.93 4.74 6.72
N ASN A 78 15.32 5.96 7.07
CA ASN A 78 15.34 6.45 8.46
C ASN A 78 14.26 7.51 8.73
N ILE A 79 13.28 7.61 7.83
CA ILE A 79 12.17 8.58 7.93
C ILE A 79 10.96 7.86 8.53
N ILE A 80 10.55 8.29 9.72
CA ILE A 80 9.36 7.74 10.39
C ILE A 80 8.14 8.54 9.93
N GLY A 81 7.10 7.81 9.53
CA GLY A 81 5.78 8.37 9.24
C GLY A 81 4.71 7.57 9.95
N GLU A 82 3.46 7.92 9.68
CA GLU A 82 2.32 7.18 10.19
C GLU A 82 1.23 7.13 9.11
N ILE A 83 0.42 6.08 9.18
CA ILE A 83 -0.78 5.92 8.38
C ILE A 83 -1.96 5.63 9.30
N ASP A 84 -3.14 6.11 8.91
CA ASP A 84 -4.39 5.77 9.59
C ASP A 84 -5.13 4.68 8.80
N VAL A 85 -4.87 3.43 9.17
CA VAL A 85 -5.44 2.26 8.49
C VAL A 85 -6.97 2.27 8.56
N GLN A 86 -7.56 2.68 9.68
CA GLN A 86 -9.02 2.70 9.84
C GLN A 86 -9.65 3.75 8.93
N LYS A 87 -9.06 4.95 8.85
CA LYS A 87 -9.48 5.99 7.91
C LYS A 87 -9.30 5.53 6.46
N ASN A 88 -8.21 4.84 6.15
CA ASN A 88 -7.94 4.27 4.83
C ASN A 88 -9.00 3.23 4.43
N ILE A 89 -9.40 2.32 5.34
CA ILE A 89 -10.50 1.36 5.12
C ILE A 89 -11.81 2.10 4.83
N ASN A 90 -12.14 3.10 5.64
CA ASN A 90 -13.36 3.89 5.48
C ASN A 90 -13.39 4.68 4.16
N GLU A 91 -12.25 5.23 3.74
CA GLU A 91 -12.12 5.95 2.48
C GLU A 91 -12.20 5.00 1.28
N LEU A 92 -11.47 3.89 1.33
CA LEU A 92 -11.40 2.93 0.23
C LEU A 92 -12.73 2.21 0.00
N SER A 93 -13.44 1.82 1.08
CA SER A 93 -14.76 1.20 0.99
C SER A 93 -15.81 2.13 0.36
N LYS A 94 -15.73 3.44 0.61
CA LYS A 94 -16.60 4.43 -0.05
C LYS A 94 -16.28 4.59 -1.54
N ARG A 95 -15.02 4.46 -1.93
CA ARG A 95 -14.53 4.68 -3.30
C ARG A 95 -14.60 3.44 -4.19
N CYS A 96 -14.57 2.24 -3.63
CA CYS A 96 -14.48 1.00 -4.40
C CYS A 96 -15.42 -0.07 -3.86
N LYS A 97 -16.46 -0.39 -4.65
CA LYS A 97 -17.44 -1.44 -4.31
C LYS A 97 -16.83 -2.84 -4.20
N ILE A 98 -15.78 -3.14 -4.97
CA ILE A 98 -15.10 -4.45 -4.90
C ILE A 98 -14.31 -4.57 -3.59
N CYS A 99 -13.52 -3.56 -3.23
CA CYS A 99 -12.80 -3.56 -1.95
C CYS A 99 -13.79 -3.58 -0.78
N GLN A 100 -14.88 -2.80 -0.87
CA GLN A 100 -15.96 -2.82 0.11
C GLN A 100 -16.56 -4.22 0.29
N GLY A 101 -16.87 -4.91 -0.82
CA GLY A 101 -17.39 -6.29 -0.78
C GLY A 101 -16.46 -7.23 -0.03
N ARG A 102 -15.16 -7.24 -0.39
CA ARG A 102 -14.15 -8.08 0.27
C ARG A 102 -13.99 -7.77 1.75
N MET A 103 -14.00 -6.49 2.12
CA MET A 103 -13.94 -6.05 3.52
C MET A 103 -15.15 -6.55 4.32
N ASN A 104 -16.35 -6.50 3.73
CA ASN A 104 -17.57 -6.96 4.37
C ASN A 104 -17.60 -8.49 4.49
N GLU A 105 -17.22 -9.22 3.44
CA GLU A 105 -17.15 -10.69 3.44
C GLU A 105 -16.22 -11.20 4.54
N ASN A 106 -15.08 -10.54 4.75
CA ASN A 106 -14.11 -10.91 5.79
C ASN A 106 -14.58 -10.58 7.22
N LEU A 107 -15.64 -9.78 7.39
CA LEU A 107 -16.27 -9.53 8.70
C LEU A 107 -17.34 -10.57 9.07
N PHE A 108 -17.85 -11.32 8.09
CA PHE A 108 -18.92 -12.32 8.28
C PHE A 108 -18.50 -13.76 7.94
N GLY A 109 -17.24 -13.97 7.55
CA GLY A 109 -16.71 -15.26 7.08
C GLY A 109 -15.58 -15.84 7.94
N GLY A 110 -15.58 -15.59 9.25
CA GLY A 110 -14.66 -16.18 10.23
C GLY A 110 -15.35 -17.17 11.15
#